data_AF-X1U8T8-F1
#
_entry.id   AF-X1U8T8-F1
#
_cell.length_a   1.000
_cell.length_b   1.000
_cell.length_c   1.000
_cell.angle_alpha   90.00
_cell.angle_beta   90.00
_cell.angle_gamma   90.00
#
_symmetry.space_group_name_H-M   'P 1'
#
loop_
_entity.id
_entity.type
_entity.pdbx_description
1 polymer ?
#
loop_
_entity_poly.entity_id
_entity_poly.type
_entity_poly.pdbx_seq_one_letter_code
_entity_poly.pdbx_strand_id
1 'polypeptide(L)' 'MEFKEAFSSWKCHICGEERPDAKISVLSKPIVINGQVIPGGEQNIRYCNDRPACIEGAKEYSFFKEKENEG' A
#
# COMPACT_ATOMS: atom_id res chain seq x y z
N MET A 1 -4.73 -3.82 35.43
CA MET A 1 -5.17 -4.49 34.20
C MET A 1 -4.45 -3.80 33.06
N GLU A 2 -3.29 -4.33 32.69
CA GLU A 2 -2.50 -3.76 31.59
C GLU A 2 -3.14 -4.20 30.28
N PHE A 3 -3.85 -3.30 29.63
CA PHE A 3 -4.27 -3.49 28.25
C PHE A 3 -3.00 -3.49 27.39
N LYS A 4 -2.38 -4.66 27.24
CA LYS A 4 -1.46 -4.92 26.13
C LYS A 4 -2.32 -5.01 24.87
N GLU A 5 -2.83 -3.87 24.44
CA GLU A 5 -3.14 -3.70 23.03
C GLU A 5 -1.81 -3.91 22.33
N ALA A 6 -1.63 -5.09 21.74
CA ALA A 6 -0.58 -5.27 20.76
C ALA A 6 -0.89 -4.24 19.67
N PHE A 7 -0.27 -3.07 19.76
CA PHE A 7 -0.32 -2.08 18.71
C PHE A 7 0.32 -2.74 17.49
N SER A 8 -0.48 -3.46 16.72
CA SER A 8 -0.06 -4.04 15.45
C SER A 8 0.48 -2.87 14.66
N SER A 9 1.77 -2.92 14.39
CA SER A 9 2.40 -1.95 13.51
C SER A 9 2.47 -2.58 12.13
N TRP A 10 2.27 -1.74 11.13
CA TRP A 10 2.34 -2.14 9.75
C TRP A 10 3.30 -1.23 9.00
N LYS A 11 4.04 -1.84 8.08
CA LYS A 11 4.92 -1.12 7.18
C LYS A 11 4.11 -0.41 6.10
N CYS A 12 4.32 0.89 5.97
CA CYS A 12 3.88 1.68 4.83
C CYS A 12 4.63 1.23 3.57
N HIS A 13 3.92 0.88 2.51
CA HIS A 13 4.53 0.53 1.21
C HIS A 13 5.08 1.75 0.47
N ILE A 14 4.72 2.97 0.87
CA ILE A 14 5.15 4.22 0.21
C ILE A 14 6.43 4.76 0.84
N CYS A 15 6.43 5.07 2.14
CA CYS A 15 7.60 5.62 2.81
C CYS A 15 8.48 4.55 3.48
N GLY A 16 8.02 3.30 3.59
CA GLY A 16 8.78 2.20 4.18
C GLY A 16 8.83 2.16 5.71
N GLU A 17 8.23 3.11 6.42
CA GLU A 17 8.23 3.14 7.88
C GLU A 17 7.19 2.18 8.49
N GLU A 18 7.55 1.57 9.63
CA GLU A 18 6.59 0.86 10.49
C GLU A 18 5.84 1.86 11.37
N ARG A 19 4.51 1.75 11.34
CA ARG A 19 3.60 2.70 11.98
C ARG A 19 2.47 1.93 12.66
N PRO A 20 1.89 2.46 13.75
CA PRO A 20 0.75 1.80 14.39
C PRO A 20 -0.42 1.68 13.42
N ASP A 21 -1.23 0.63 13.58
CA ASP A 21 -2.41 0.33 12.74
C ASP A 21 -3.34 1.54 12.56
N ALA A 22 -3.59 2.30 13.61
CA ALA A 22 -4.40 3.53 13.57
C ALA A 22 -3.87 4.61 12.59
N LYS A 23 -2.58 4.55 12.21
CA LYS A 23 -1.92 5.46 11.27
C LYS A 23 -1.74 4.86 9.87
N ILE A 24 -2.25 3.66 9.65
CA ILE A 24 -2.15 2.94 8.38
C ILE A 24 -3.55 2.78 7.79
N SER A 25 -3.65 2.95 6.48
CA SER A 25 -4.84 2.59 5.72
C SER A 25 -4.44 1.72 4.53
N VAL A 26 -5.40 0.93 4.05
CA VAL A 26 -5.23 0.03 2.92
C VAL A 26 -6.03 0.59 1.74
N LEU A 27 -5.37 0.80 0.61
CA LEU A 27 -6.02 1.07 -0.66
C LEU A 27 -6.00 -0.21 -1.49
N SER A 28 -7.18 -0.77 -1.72
CA SER A 28 -7.39 -1.91 -2.60
C SER A 28 -7.67 -1.41 -4.02
N LYS A 29 -6.89 -1.88 -4.99
CA LYS A 29 -7.13 -1.56 -6.40
C LYS A 29 -6.89 -2.79 -7.28
N PRO A 30 -7.53 -2.89 -8.46
CA PRO A 30 -7.28 -3.99 -9.38
C PRO A 30 -5.81 -4.08 -9.76
N ILE A 31 -5.34 -5.32 -9.98
CA ILE A 31 -4.03 -5.55 -10.61
C ILE A 31 -4.19 -5.32 -12.11
N VAL A 32 -3.35 -4.44 -12.65
CA VAL A 32 -3.27 -4.16 -14.08
C VAL A 32 -1.89 -4.60 -14.55
N ILE A 33 -1.83 -5.50 -15.54
CA ILE A 33 -0.59 -5.99 -16.15
C ILE A 33 -0.74 -5.85 -17.67
N ASN A 34 0.19 -5.14 -18.31
CA ASN A 34 0.15 -4.90 -19.77
C ASN A 34 -1.18 -4.26 -20.21
N GLY A 35 -1.64 -3.26 -19.43
CA GLY A 35 -2.94 -2.60 -19.61
C GLY A 35 -4.18 -3.46 -19.36
N GLN A 36 -4.04 -4.74 -18.97
CA GLN A 36 -5.17 -5.64 -18.75
C GLN A 36 -5.44 -5.84 -17.26
N VAL A 37 -6.70 -5.66 -16.85
CA VAL A 37 -7.15 -5.95 -15.48
C VAL A 37 -7.19 -7.47 -15.28
N ILE A 38 -6.50 -7.95 -14.24
CA ILE A 38 -6.50 -9.38 -13.90
C ILE A 38 -7.79 -9.71 -13.14
N PRO A 39 -8.66 -10.61 -13.65
CA PRO A 39 -9.91 -10.97 -12.99
C PRO A 39 -9.62 -11.67 -11.67
N GLY A 40 -10.23 -11.17 -10.58
CA GLY A 40 -9.99 -11.65 -9.21
C GLY A 40 -8.65 -11.22 -8.61
N GLY A 41 -7.85 -10.41 -9.30
CA GLY A 41 -6.58 -9.87 -8.81
C GLY A 41 -6.74 -8.48 -8.21
N GLU A 42 -6.51 -8.34 -6.92
CA GLU A 42 -6.45 -7.06 -6.21
C GLU A 42 -5.08 -6.88 -5.53
N GLN A 43 -4.59 -5.64 -5.51
CA GLN A 43 -3.42 -5.25 -4.75
C GLN A 43 -3.84 -4.39 -3.57
N ASN A 44 -3.35 -4.76 -2.38
CA ASN A 44 -3.64 -4.11 -1.12
C ASN A 44 -2.44 -3.25 -0.69
N ILE A 45 -2.53 -1.96 -0.93
CA ILE A 45 -1.45 -0.99 -0.69
C ILE A 45 -1.65 -0.36 0.67
N ARG A 46 -0.76 -0.65 1.61
CA ARG A 46 -0.71 -0.03 2.94
C ARG A 46 0.03 1.30 2.85
N TYR A 47 -0.57 2.37 3.34
CA TYR A 47 0.02 3.70 3.34
C TYR A 47 -0.26 4.45 4.64
N CYS A 48 0.56 5.46 4.96
CA CYS A 48 0.29 6.34 6.10
C CYS A 48 -0.92 7.22 5.80
N ASN A 49 -1.95 7.12 6.64
CA ASN A 49 -3.20 7.89 6.46
C ASN A 49 -3.10 9.34 6.97
N ASP A 50 -1.99 9.67 7.64
CA ASP A 50 -1.74 10.99 8.21
C ASP A 50 -0.70 11.80 7.43
N ARG A 51 -0.15 11.25 6.35
CA ARG A 51 0.89 11.89 5.54
C ARG A 51 0.40 12.11 4.10
N PRO A 52 0.24 13.37 3.66
CA PRO A 52 -0.21 13.68 2.29
C PRO A 52 0.62 12.99 1.21
N ALA A 53 1.95 12.94 1.37
CA ALA A 53 2.84 12.26 0.42
C ALA A 53 2.54 10.75 0.29
N CYS A 54 2.21 10.07 1.39
CA CYS A 54 1.86 8.66 1.37
C CYS A 54 0.46 8.42 0.77
N ILE A 55 -0.48 9.34 1.02
CA ILE A 55 -1.84 9.29 0.47
C ILE A 55 -1.80 9.41 -1.05
N GLU A 56 -1.10 10.43 -1.57
CA GLU A 56 -0.96 10.63 -3.02
C GLU A 56 -0.13 9.51 -3.65
N GLY A 57 0.99 9.13 -3.03
CA GLY A 57 1.83 8.03 -3.50
C GLY A 57 1.09 6.70 -3.59
N ALA A 58 0.16 6.40 -2.67
CA ALA A 58 -0.63 5.17 -2.71
C ALA A 58 -1.52 5.05 -3.95
N LYS A 59 -2.03 6.18 -4.48
CA LYS A 59 -2.85 6.19 -5.70
C LYS A 59 -2.04 5.71 -6.91
N GLU A 60 -0.80 6.15 -7.02
CA GLU A 60 0.10 5.84 -8.14
C GLU A 60 0.92 4.56 -7.94
N TYR A 61 1.15 4.15 -6.69
CA TYR A 61 1.97 2.99 -6.36
C TYR A 61 1.39 1.70 -6.93
N SER A 62 2.21 0.85 -7.54
CA SER A 62 1.80 -0.50 -7.90
C SER A 62 2.95 -1.47 -7.70
N PHE A 63 2.63 -2.65 -7.16
CA PHE A 63 3.60 -3.75 -7.04
C PHE A 63 3.98 -4.35 -8.39
N PHE A 64 3.12 -4.15 -9.40
CA PHE A 64 3.26 -4.70 -10.73
C PHE A 64 3.38 -3.54 -11.72
N LYS A 65 4.39 -2.68 -11.54
CA LYS A 65 4.79 -1.80 -12.63
C LYS A 65 5.36 -2.69 -13.74
N GLU A 66 4.82 -2.55 -14.95
CA GLU A 66 5.46 -3.08 -16.15
C GLU A 66 6.92 -2.62 -16.13
N LYS A 67 7.85 -3.56 -16.24
CA LYS A 67 9.20 -3.19 -16.64
C LYS A 67 9.05 -2.61 -18.04
N GLU A 68 9.00 -1.28 -18.15
CA GLU A 68 9.30 -0.63 -19.42
C GLU A 68 10.65 -1.21 -19.85
N ASN A 69 10.66 -1.87 -21.01
CA ASN A 69 11.83 -2.47 -21.62
C ASN A 69 13.03 -1.52 -21.52
N GLU A 70 14.01 -1.81 -20.67
CA GLU A 70 15.39 -1.40 -20.92
C GLU A 70 15.84 -2.24 -22.13
N GLY A 71 15.69 -1.64 -23.32
CA GLY A 71 16.14 -2.19 -24.59
C GLY A 71 17.67 -2.20 -24.72
#